data_AF-A0AAQ3RNU8-F1
#
_entry.id   AF-A0AAQ3RNU8-F1
#
_cell.length_a   1.000
_cell.length_b   1.000
_cell.length_c   1.000
_cell.angle_alpha   90.00
_cell.angle_beta   90.00
_cell.angle_gamma   90.00
#
_symmetry.space_group_name_H-M   'P 1'
#
loop_
_entity.id
_entity.type
_entity.pdbx_description
1 polymer ?
#
loop_
_entity_poly.entity_id
_entity_poly.type
_entity_poly.pdbx_seq_one_letter_code
_entity_poly.pdbx_strand_id
1 'polypeptide(L)'
;MNTTMALQFKMYNFQGERMSGEAIRVDRARKQRPSYGFNFDSCHVKKQLRLRLPLKASTAQFKLGVVTDKNVLEDGVKLEKQLRKLHEAGVDGVMVDVWWGIVESKGPAQYDWSAYRTLFQLVQKCKLKLQVIMSFHQCGGNVGDSVFISLPKWVLEVGEENPDIFYTSYKGIRNKECLSLGVDKEPVFHGRSAIELYRDYMWSFRENMEEFLKSQLIIDIEVGLGPAGELRYPSYTKNVGWVFPGIGEFQCYDKYLKADFKEAAAGAGHPEWELPDNAGKPNDIPESTEFFKSNGTYQTEKGRFFLTWYSNKLLTHGDDILDEANKVFLGYRVKLAAKVAGIHWWYKSESHAAELTAGYYNLCHRDGYRPIARMLSRHNAILNFTCLEMKNVEQPVQAQSGAEELVTQVLSGGWAEKIEVAGENALARYDREAYDQILSNARPNGIVKFGHPALKMYGVTYLRLSDKLMKQINFDVFKAFVKKMHANLDYCSDPETYYHFIEPMERSKPRIPLEFLLEATEPLGLYPWLKETDVTQSVLAVFLHYILASVLRTLRIKVN
;
A
#
# COMPACT_ATOMS: atom_id res chain seq x y z
N MET A 1 41.01 41.19 19.15
CA MET A 1 41.00 39.90 18.44
C MET A 1 39.58 39.37 18.52
N ASN A 2 38.75 39.26 17.49
CA ASN A 2 38.93 39.32 16.04
C ASN A 2 37.68 39.97 15.43
N THR A 3 37.93 40.95 14.57
CA THR A 3 37.43 41.09 13.21
C THR A 3 35.96 40.76 12.94
N THR A 4 35.14 41.81 12.88
CA THR A 4 33.86 41.83 12.14
C THR A 4 34.18 42.03 10.66
N MET A 5 34.08 40.97 9.85
CA MET A 5 34.06 41.10 8.38
C MET A 5 32.62 41.15 7.91
N ALA A 6 32.24 42.31 7.38
CA ALA A 6 31.02 42.51 6.63
C ALA A 6 31.21 41.98 5.20
N LEU A 7 30.30 41.13 4.73
CA LEU A 7 30.16 40.78 3.33
C LEU A 7 28.94 41.51 2.77
N GLN A 8 29.22 42.51 1.93
CA GLN A 8 28.26 43.24 1.12
C GLN A 8 27.69 42.33 0.04
N PHE A 9 26.37 42.18 -0.01
CA PHE A 9 25.67 41.83 -1.25
C PHE A 9 25.31 43.12 -1.99
N LYS A 10 25.98 43.36 -3.11
CA LYS A 10 25.58 44.36 -4.10
C LYS A 10 24.40 43.81 -4.90
N MET A 11 23.22 44.39 -4.73
CA MET A 11 22.17 44.35 -5.75
C MET A 11 22.07 45.74 -6.37
N TYR A 12 22.38 45.83 -7.66
CA TYR A 12 22.10 47.00 -8.49
C TYR A 12 20.64 46.94 -8.93
N ASN A 13 19.86 47.97 -8.62
CA ASN A 13 18.61 48.26 -9.33
C ASN A 13 18.75 49.61 -10.04
N PHE A 14 18.43 49.59 -11.33
CA PHE A 14 18.39 50.72 -12.25
C PHE A 14 17.15 51.59 -11.94
N GLN A 15 17.32 52.92 -12.05
CA GLN A 15 16.29 53.97 -11.98
C GLN A 15 15.69 54.17 -10.58
N GLY A 16 15.90 55.24 -9.81
CA GLY A 16 16.25 56.62 -10.17
C GLY A 16 15.07 57.55 -9.89
N GLU A 17 14.62 57.69 -8.63
CA GLU A 17 13.81 58.83 -8.17
C GLU A 17 13.70 58.91 -6.62
N ARG A 18 13.41 60.11 -6.11
CA ARG A 18 13.86 60.68 -4.83
C ARG A 18 12.68 61.02 -3.89
N MET A 19 12.94 60.97 -2.57
CA MET A 19 12.29 61.74 -1.46
C MET A 19 10.92 61.18 -0.98
N SER A 20 10.48 61.23 0.29
CA SER A 20 10.71 62.16 1.41
C SER A 20 10.12 61.60 2.74
N GLY A 21 10.55 62.16 3.89
CA GLY A 21 9.76 62.21 5.14
C GLY A 21 10.35 61.38 6.28
N GLU A 22 11.29 61.92 7.06
CA GLU A 22 11.11 62.65 8.34
C GLU A 22 10.93 61.78 9.60
N ALA A 23 11.63 62.21 10.63
CA ALA A 23 12.01 61.47 11.83
C ALA A 23 10.90 61.44 12.90
N ILE A 24 10.82 60.35 13.67
CA ILE A 24 10.10 60.32 14.95
C ILE A 24 11.03 59.89 16.08
N ARG A 25 11.09 60.78 17.08
CA ARG A 25 11.75 60.68 18.38
C ARG A 25 11.26 59.48 19.19
N VAL A 26 12.20 58.85 19.90
CA VAL A 26 11.95 57.79 20.88
C VAL A 26 11.70 58.44 22.25
N ASP A 27 10.48 58.32 22.77
CA ASP A 27 10.19 58.59 24.18
C ASP A 27 9.98 57.28 24.95
N ARG A 28 10.78 57.11 26.02
CA ARG A 28 10.66 56.01 27.00
C ARG A 28 9.48 56.29 27.93
N ALA A 29 8.50 55.39 27.96
CA ALA A 29 7.52 55.31 29.04
C ALA A 29 7.68 54.01 29.86
N ARG A 30 7.46 54.15 31.17
CA ARG A 30 7.78 53.26 32.30
C ARG A 30 7.18 51.85 32.25
N LYS A 31 7.95 50.88 32.78
CA LYS A 31 7.51 49.54 33.19
C LYS A 31 6.32 49.58 34.16
N GLN A 32 5.24 48.88 33.84
CA GLN A 32 4.30 48.33 34.83
C GLN A 32 4.57 46.82 35.00
N ARG A 33 4.45 46.33 36.24
CA ARG A 33 4.68 44.94 36.64
C ARG A 33 3.57 44.02 36.09
N PRO A 34 3.87 42.82 35.58
CA PRO A 34 2.82 41.88 35.18
C PRO A 34 2.32 41.08 36.37
N SER A 35 1.00 41.06 36.52
CA SER A 35 0.23 40.05 37.24
C SER A 35 0.28 38.73 36.49
N TYR A 36 0.60 37.64 37.18
CA TYR A 36 0.62 36.28 36.64
C TYR A 36 -0.79 35.82 36.25
N GLY A 37 -1.02 35.66 34.95
CA GLY A 37 -2.12 34.88 34.38
C GLY A 37 -1.54 33.83 33.45
N PHE A 38 -1.68 32.55 33.80
CA PHE A 38 -1.29 31.44 32.93
C PHE A 38 -2.24 31.40 31.73
N ASN A 39 -1.78 31.90 30.58
CA ASN A 39 -2.42 31.68 29.29
C ASN A 39 -1.72 30.48 28.64
N PHE A 40 -2.45 29.40 28.36
CA PHE A 40 -1.91 28.25 27.63
C PHE A 40 -1.60 28.67 26.20
N ASP A 41 -0.31 28.89 25.95
CA ASP A 41 0.21 29.45 24.72
C ASP A 41 0.17 28.40 23.58
N SER A 42 -0.50 28.72 22.47
CA SER A 42 -0.59 27.87 21.26
C SER A 42 0.77 27.47 20.68
N CYS A 43 1.83 28.15 21.12
CA CYS A 43 3.23 27.85 20.80
C CYS A 43 3.71 26.51 21.40
N HIS A 44 3.18 26.07 22.55
CA HIS A 44 3.59 24.80 23.19
C HIS A 44 3.06 23.57 22.44
N VAL A 45 1.81 23.62 21.95
CA VAL A 45 1.22 22.55 21.14
C VAL A 45 1.97 22.41 19.81
N LYS A 46 2.30 23.54 19.16
CA LYS A 46 3.14 23.55 17.94
C LYS A 46 4.58 23.07 18.19
N LYS A 47 5.11 23.16 19.41
CA LYS A 47 6.45 22.65 19.76
C LYS A 47 6.47 21.14 20.06
N GLN A 48 5.42 20.58 20.66
CA GLN A 48 5.35 19.12 20.90
C GLN A 48 5.11 18.32 19.61
N LEU A 49 4.28 18.82 18.69
CA LEU A 49 4.08 18.22 17.35
C LEU A 49 5.34 18.24 16.48
N ARG A 50 6.31 19.13 16.78
CA ARG A 50 7.63 19.16 16.11
C ARG A 50 8.63 18.12 16.63
N LEU A 51 8.30 17.38 17.70
CA LEU A 51 9.23 16.47 18.39
C LEU A 51 8.83 14.98 18.27
N ARG A 52 7.62 14.69 17.78
CA ARG A 52 7.13 13.33 17.47
C ARG A 52 6.20 13.43 16.27
N LEU A 53 6.53 12.74 15.19
CA LEU A 53 5.70 12.74 13.99
C LEU A 53 4.73 11.57 14.05
N PRO A 54 3.41 11.83 14.18
CA PRO A 54 2.44 10.76 14.03
C PRO A 54 2.52 10.22 12.59
N LEU A 55 2.38 8.90 12.46
CA LEU A 55 2.11 8.28 11.17
C LEU A 55 0.65 8.54 10.79
N LYS A 56 0.31 8.44 9.50
CA LYS A 56 -1.07 8.16 9.09
C LYS A 56 -1.44 6.82 9.71
N ALA A 57 -2.09 6.84 10.86
CA ALA A 57 -2.27 5.67 11.70
C ALA A 57 -3.58 4.98 11.33
N SER A 58 -3.40 3.72 10.95
CA SER A 58 -4.41 2.68 11.05
C SER A 58 -5.71 3.06 10.33
N THR A 59 -5.70 3.12 9.00
CA THR A 59 -6.96 3.03 8.28
C THR A 59 -7.56 1.65 8.57
N ALA A 60 -8.81 1.57 8.99
CA ALA A 60 -9.46 0.27 9.14
C ALA A 60 -10.14 -0.09 7.82
N GLN A 61 -9.78 -1.22 7.22
CA GLN A 61 -10.46 -1.67 6.01
C GLN A 61 -11.90 -2.09 6.34
N PHE A 62 -12.89 -1.67 5.55
CA PHE A 62 -14.29 -2.07 5.77
C PHE A 62 -14.47 -3.58 5.70
N LYS A 63 -15.51 -4.14 6.34
CA LYS A 63 -15.93 -5.52 6.08
C LYS A 63 -16.21 -5.70 4.57
N LEU A 64 -15.81 -6.85 4.00
CA LEU A 64 -16.24 -7.23 2.65
C LEU A 64 -17.77 -7.26 2.56
N GLY A 65 -18.32 -6.75 1.47
CA GLY A 65 -19.77 -6.63 1.26
C GLY A 65 -20.45 -5.48 2.00
N VAL A 66 -19.70 -4.48 2.50
CA VAL A 66 -20.30 -3.24 3.05
C VAL A 66 -21.27 -2.58 2.05
N VAL A 67 -20.93 -2.65 0.75
CA VAL A 67 -21.90 -2.54 -0.33
C VAL A 67 -22.14 -3.95 -0.87
N THR A 68 -23.39 -4.38 -0.92
CA THR A 68 -23.79 -5.72 -1.38
C THR A 68 -23.64 -5.85 -2.90
N ASP A 69 -23.67 -7.09 -3.40
CA ASP A 69 -23.71 -7.43 -4.82
C ASP A 69 -24.87 -6.77 -5.59
N LYS A 70 -25.91 -6.34 -4.88
CA LYS A 70 -27.08 -5.62 -5.41
C LYS A 70 -26.93 -4.10 -5.36
N ASN A 71 -25.73 -3.59 -5.10
CA ASN A 71 -25.43 -2.16 -4.96
C ASN A 71 -26.26 -1.48 -3.87
N VAL A 72 -26.27 -2.07 -2.67
CA VAL A 72 -26.97 -1.51 -1.48
C VAL A 72 -26.01 -1.47 -0.30
N LEU A 73 -26.00 -0.37 0.45
CA LEU A 73 -25.24 -0.25 1.69
C LEU A 73 -25.82 -1.19 2.78
N GLU A 74 -25.04 -2.17 3.20
CA GLU A 74 -25.42 -3.13 4.26
C GLU A 74 -25.38 -2.45 5.64
N ASP A 75 -26.51 -2.47 6.36
CA ASP A 75 -26.65 -2.04 7.76
C ASP A 75 -25.92 -0.71 8.10
N GLY A 76 -26.31 0.36 7.41
CA GLY A 76 -25.71 1.69 7.60
C GLY A 76 -25.76 2.23 9.03
N VAL A 77 -26.76 1.82 9.84
CA VAL A 77 -26.89 2.23 11.24
C VAL A 77 -25.81 1.58 12.12
N LYS A 78 -25.58 0.26 11.97
CA LYS A 78 -24.49 -0.42 12.67
C LYS A 78 -23.15 0.13 12.21
N LEU A 79 -22.99 0.35 10.91
CA LEU A 79 -21.76 0.90 10.34
C LEU A 79 -21.44 2.28 10.91
N GLU A 80 -22.43 3.18 10.99
CA GLU A 80 -22.25 4.50 11.60
C GLU A 80 -21.71 4.41 13.04
N LYS A 81 -22.28 3.50 13.85
CA LYS A 81 -21.81 3.28 15.24
C LYS A 81 -20.36 2.79 15.27
N GLN A 82 -20.00 1.87 14.38
CA GLN A 82 -18.64 1.35 14.28
C GLN A 82 -17.64 2.44 13.84
N LEU A 83 -18.00 3.25 12.83
CA LEU A 83 -17.17 4.35 12.34
C LEU A 83 -16.96 5.44 13.41
N ARG A 84 -18.00 5.80 14.17
CA ARG A 84 -17.86 6.73 15.30
C ARG A 84 -16.90 6.19 16.37
N LYS A 85 -17.01 4.91 16.69
CA LYS A 85 -16.11 4.25 17.64
C LYS A 85 -14.65 4.21 17.14
N LEU A 86 -14.42 4.04 15.84
CA LEU A 86 -13.08 4.16 15.24
C LEU A 86 -12.54 5.59 15.35
N HIS A 87 -13.35 6.59 15.01
CA HIS A 87 -12.96 8.00 15.15
C HIS A 87 -12.60 8.36 16.60
N GLU A 88 -13.40 7.91 17.57
CA GLU A 88 -13.12 8.07 19.01
C GLU A 88 -11.84 7.34 19.47
N ALA A 89 -11.46 6.27 18.79
CA ALA A 89 -10.20 5.55 19.00
C ALA A 89 -8.98 6.28 18.39
N GLY A 90 -9.19 7.38 17.68
CA GLY A 90 -8.14 8.14 16.99
C GLY A 90 -7.77 7.58 15.62
N VAL A 91 -8.59 6.74 15.00
CA VAL A 91 -8.33 6.24 13.65
C VAL A 91 -8.40 7.39 12.64
N ASP A 92 -7.41 7.49 11.74
CA ASP A 92 -7.34 8.57 10.75
C ASP A 92 -8.33 8.43 9.59
N GLY A 93 -8.66 7.19 9.22
CA GLY A 93 -9.54 6.92 8.09
C GLY A 93 -9.94 5.46 7.94
N VAL A 94 -10.52 5.14 6.79
CA VAL A 94 -10.96 3.80 6.43
C VAL A 94 -10.62 3.51 4.97
N MET A 95 -10.54 2.23 4.61
CA MET A 95 -10.26 1.79 3.24
C MET A 95 -11.40 0.92 2.71
N VAL A 96 -11.82 1.16 1.47
CA VAL A 96 -12.95 0.46 0.85
C VAL A 96 -12.64 -0.01 -0.57
N ASP A 97 -13.08 -1.22 -0.86
CA ASP A 97 -13.15 -1.77 -2.22
C ASP A 97 -14.34 -1.16 -2.98
N VAL A 98 -14.06 -0.54 -4.13
CA VAL A 98 -15.08 -0.04 -5.06
C VAL A 98 -15.18 -0.98 -6.25
N TRP A 99 -16.02 -2.00 -6.06
CA TRP A 99 -16.10 -3.19 -6.91
C TRP A 99 -16.64 -2.88 -8.30
N TRP A 100 -15.82 -3.18 -9.31
CA TRP A 100 -16.20 -3.05 -10.71
C TRP A 100 -17.47 -3.84 -11.04
N GLY A 101 -17.55 -5.08 -10.55
CA GLY A 101 -18.70 -5.96 -10.75
C GLY A 101 -20.02 -5.49 -10.13
N ILE A 102 -19.99 -4.56 -9.18
CA ILE A 102 -21.20 -3.94 -8.61
C ILE A 102 -21.60 -2.74 -9.46
N VAL A 103 -20.65 -1.82 -9.66
CA VAL A 103 -20.93 -0.49 -10.22
C VAL A 103 -21.27 -0.56 -11.71
N GLU A 104 -20.55 -1.36 -12.51
CA GLU A 104 -20.79 -1.52 -13.95
C GLU A 104 -21.56 -2.83 -14.26
N SER A 105 -22.41 -3.26 -13.33
CA SER A 105 -23.13 -4.54 -13.40
C SER A 105 -24.16 -4.62 -14.54
N LYS A 106 -24.79 -3.50 -14.89
CA LYS A 106 -25.90 -3.45 -15.87
C LYS A 106 -25.46 -3.56 -17.33
N GLY A 107 -24.20 -3.29 -17.62
CA GLY A 107 -23.65 -3.36 -18.96
C GLY A 107 -22.51 -2.36 -19.19
N PRO A 108 -21.88 -2.40 -20.38
CA PRO A 108 -20.80 -1.49 -20.75
C PRO A 108 -21.17 -0.02 -20.52
N ALA A 109 -20.33 0.69 -19.77
CA ALA A 109 -20.47 2.10 -19.40
C ALA A 109 -21.77 2.47 -18.64
N GLN A 110 -22.47 1.50 -18.06
CA GLN A 110 -23.65 1.73 -17.22
C GLN A 110 -23.29 1.69 -15.74
N TYR A 111 -22.75 2.82 -15.25
CA TYR A 111 -22.25 2.96 -13.88
C TYR A 111 -23.35 3.39 -12.89
N ASP A 112 -23.48 2.67 -11.77
CA ASP A 112 -24.35 3.06 -10.65
C ASP A 112 -23.54 3.28 -9.36
N TRP A 113 -23.27 4.55 -9.06
CA TRP A 113 -22.47 4.96 -7.91
C TRP A 113 -23.27 5.19 -6.62
N SER A 114 -24.59 4.93 -6.64
CA SER A 114 -25.52 5.39 -5.58
C SER A 114 -25.18 4.90 -4.17
N ALA A 115 -24.89 3.61 -3.99
CA ALA A 115 -24.55 3.06 -2.68
C ALA A 115 -23.18 3.56 -2.18
N TYR A 116 -22.19 3.67 -3.07
CA TYR A 116 -20.87 4.20 -2.71
C TYR A 116 -20.93 5.69 -2.34
N ARG A 117 -21.75 6.50 -3.02
CA ARG A 117 -22.01 7.89 -2.62
C ARG A 117 -22.60 7.96 -1.21
N THR A 118 -23.57 7.11 -0.90
CA THR A 118 -24.17 7.01 0.44
C THR A 118 -23.13 6.61 1.49
N LEU A 119 -22.27 5.64 1.19
CA LEU A 119 -21.18 5.23 2.06
C LEU A 119 -20.19 6.37 2.31
N PHE A 120 -19.80 7.11 1.28
CA PHE A 120 -18.81 8.18 1.40
C PHE A 120 -19.35 9.36 2.22
N GLN A 121 -20.64 9.69 2.04
CA GLN A 121 -21.34 10.65 2.90
C GLN A 121 -21.33 10.21 4.37
N LEU A 122 -21.52 8.91 4.64
CA LEU A 122 -21.47 8.38 5.99
C LEU A 122 -20.05 8.49 6.60
N VAL A 123 -19.02 8.13 5.83
CA VAL A 123 -17.61 8.27 6.26
C VAL A 123 -17.27 9.74 6.58
N GLN A 124 -17.69 10.66 5.72
CA GLN A 124 -17.52 12.11 5.92
C GLN A 124 -18.26 12.59 7.18
N LYS A 125 -19.51 12.17 7.39
CA LYS A 125 -20.30 12.45 8.60
C LYS A 125 -19.60 11.95 9.87
N CYS A 126 -18.87 10.84 9.77
CA CYS A 126 -18.08 10.26 10.85
C CYS A 126 -16.67 10.86 11.00
N LYS A 127 -16.32 11.89 10.20
CA LYS A 127 -15.03 12.62 10.27
C LYS A 127 -13.81 11.73 10.09
N LEU A 128 -13.93 10.70 9.24
CA LEU A 128 -12.83 9.83 8.85
C LEU A 128 -12.41 10.17 7.43
N LYS A 129 -11.12 10.01 7.11
CA LYS A 129 -10.63 10.04 5.72
C LYS A 129 -10.88 8.70 5.02
N LEU A 130 -10.75 8.69 3.70
CA LEU A 130 -11.09 7.53 2.88
C LEU A 130 -9.96 7.16 1.90
N GLN A 131 -9.54 5.90 1.93
CA GLN A 131 -8.76 5.26 0.89
C GLN A 131 -9.71 4.45 0.01
N VAL A 132 -9.57 4.57 -1.30
CA VAL A 132 -10.48 3.94 -2.25
C VAL A 132 -9.71 3.02 -3.17
N ILE A 133 -10.13 1.76 -3.25
CA ILE A 133 -9.54 0.77 -4.17
C ILE A 133 -10.41 0.71 -5.42
N MET A 134 -9.81 0.91 -6.59
CA MET A 134 -10.42 0.60 -7.88
C MET A 134 -10.36 -0.93 -8.09
N SER A 135 -11.34 -1.65 -7.54
CA SER A 135 -11.31 -3.11 -7.44
C SER A 135 -11.77 -3.77 -8.74
N PHE A 136 -10.86 -3.86 -9.73
CA PHE A 136 -11.04 -4.53 -11.04
C PHE A 136 -10.90 -6.06 -10.98
N HIS A 137 -11.28 -6.65 -9.86
CA HIS A 137 -11.13 -8.08 -9.58
C HIS A 137 -12.35 -8.60 -8.83
N GLN A 138 -12.49 -9.92 -8.77
CA GLN A 138 -13.51 -10.61 -8.00
C GLN A 138 -13.16 -10.60 -6.51
N CYS A 139 -14.17 -10.35 -5.66
CA CYS A 139 -14.15 -10.73 -4.24
C CYS A 139 -14.61 -12.18 -4.11
N GLY A 140 -13.92 -13.01 -3.34
CA GLY A 140 -14.28 -14.41 -3.17
C GLY A 140 -13.30 -15.36 -3.86
N GLY A 141 -12.97 -16.46 -3.18
CA GLY A 141 -12.04 -17.48 -3.70
C GLY A 141 -10.64 -17.40 -3.09
N ASN A 142 -10.26 -16.27 -2.48
CA ASN A 142 -9.00 -16.12 -1.76
C ASN A 142 -9.15 -16.41 -0.26
N VAL A 143 -8.06 -16.31 0.50
CA VAL A 143 -8.07 -16.43 1.97
C VAL A 143 -8.65 -15.15 2.57
N GLY A 144 -9.66 -15.28 3.42
CA GLY A 144 -10.29 -14.14 4.11
C GLY A 144 -11.56 -13.60 3.46
N ASP A 145 -11.90 -14.03 2.24
CA ASP A 145 -13.12 -13.60 1.57
C ASP A 145 -14.37 -14.25 2.17
N SER A 146 -15.27 -13.42 2.69
CA SER A 146 -16.57 -13.85 3.24
C SER A 146 -17.76 -13.58 2.31
N VAL A 147 -17.51 -12.93 1.17
CA VAL A 147 -18.52 -12.51 0.19
C VAL A 147 -17.99 -12.85 -1.20
N PHE A 148 -18.91 -13.18 -2.12
CA PHE A 148 -18.60 -13.41 -3.52
C PHE A 148 -19.15 -12.26 -4.36
N ILE A 149 -18.28 -11.52 -5.04
CA ILE A 149 -18.61 -10.44 -5.98
C ILE A 149 -17.77 -10.71 -7.23
N SER A 150 -18.38 -11.18 -8.31
CA SER A 150 -17.69 -11.47 -9.56
C SER A 150 -17.30 -10.19 -10.31
N LEU A 151 -16.54 -10.33 -11.40
CA LEU A 151 -16.48 -9.33 -12.46
C LEU A 151 -17.89 -9.05 -13.04
N PRO A 152 -18.11 -7.93 -13.76
CA PRO A 152 -19.40 -7.68 -14.39
C PRO A 152 -19.83 -8.83 -15.29
N LYS A 153 -21.12 -9.18 -15.26
CA LYS A 153 -21.64 -10.34 -15.99
C LYS A 153 -21.36 -10.25 -17.50
N TRP A 154 -21.52 -9.06 -18.08
CA TRP A 154 -21.25 -8.83 -19.51
C TRP A 154 -19.78 -9.10 -19.89
N VAL A 155 -18.82 -8.92 -18.96
CA VAL A 155 -17.40 -9.28 -19.17
C VAL A 155 -17.23 -10.79 -19.14
N LEU A 156 -17.93 -11.47 -18.22
CA LEU A 156 -17.91 -12.93 -18.13
C LEU A 156 -18.51 -13.57 -19.39
N GLU A 157 -19.55 -12.96 -19.96
CA GLU A 157 -20.18 -13.38 -21.23
C GLU A 157 -19.18 -13.25 -22.41
N VAL A 158 -18.38 -12.17 -22.48
CA VAL A 158 -17.25 -12.08 -23.44
C VAL A 158 -16.25 -13.23 -23.23
N GLY A 159 -16.02 -13.61 -21.97
CA GLY A 159 -15.14 -14.73 -21.62
C GLY A 159 -15.69 -16.12 -21.94
N GLU A 160 -16.99 -16.26 -22.21
CA GLU A 160 -17.58 -17.50 -22.73
C GLU A 160 -17.24 -17.69 -24.21
N GLU A 161 -17.23 -16.60 -24.99
CA GLU A 161 -16.84 -16.60 -26.40
C GLU A 161 -15.32 -16.62 -26.59
N ASN A 162 -14.59 -15.91 -25.73
CA ASN A 162 -13.13 -15.79 -25.77
C ASN A 162 -12.53 -16.10 -24.40
N PRO A 163 -12.32 -17.38 -24.04
CA PRO A 163 -11.82 -17.77 -22.72
C PRO A 163 -10.39 -17.30 -22.42
N ASP A 164 -9.64 -16.86 -23.44
CA ASP A 164 -8.28 -16.35 -23.30
C ASP A 164 -8.23 -14.90 -22.80
N ILE A 165 -9.36 -14.24 -22.51
CA ILE A 165 -9.36 -12.98 -21.74
C ILE A 165 -8.93 -13.18 -20.27
N PHE A 166 -8.88 -14.43 -19.81
CA PHE A 166 -8.55 -14.80 -18.44
C PHE A 166 -7.16 -15.40 -18.34
N TYR A 167 -6.48 -15.14 -17.22
CA TYR A 167 -5.24 -15.84 -16.89
C TYR A 167 -5.44 -17.35 -16.91
N THR A 168 -4.44 -18.05 -17.41
CA THR A 168 -4.58 -19.47 -17.72
C THR A 168 -3.35 -20.24 -17.28
N SER A 169 -3.57 -21.34 -16.57
CA SER A 169 -2.51 -22.21 -16.10
C SER A 169 -2.00 -23.16 -17.20
N TYR A 170 -0.90 -23.85 -16.94
CA TYR A 170 -0.33 -24.84 -17.86
C TYR A 170 -1.37 -25.89 -18.33
N LYS A 171 -2.30 -26.27 -17.45
CA LYS A 171 -3.37 -27.25 -17.73
C LYS A 171 -4.59 -26.66 -18.42
N GLY A 172 -4.56 -25.37 -18.81
CA GLY A 172 -5.68 -24.69 -19.45
C GLY A 172 -6.79 -24.27 -18.50
N ILE A 173 -6.56 -24.27 -17.18
CA ILE A 173 -7.55 -23.82 -16.20
C ILE A 173 -7.64 -22.30 -16.26
N ARG A 174 -8.84 -21.78 -16.50
CA ARG A 174 -9.11 -20.33 -16.61
C ARG A 174 -9.40 -19.72 -15.24
N ASN A 175 -8.71 -18.64 -14.90
CA ASN A 175 -8.96 -17.89 -13.68
C ASN A 175 -9.81 -16.64 -13.99
N LYS A 176 -11.08 -16.66 -13.54
CA LYS A 176 -12.05 -15.59 -13.78
C LYS A 176 -12.01 -14.45 -12.76
N GLU A 177 -11.00 -14.41 -11.89
CA GLU A 177 -10.89 -13.39 -10.84
C GLU A 177 -10.57 -12.00 -11.39
N CYS A 178 -9.78 -11.92 -12.46
CA CYS A 178 -9.43 -10.68 -13.15
C CYS A 178 -9.10 -10.98 -14.62
N LEU A 179 -8.99 -9.95 -15.44
CA LEU A 179 -8.58 -10.08 -16.85
C LEU A 179 -7.07 -10.34 -16.94
N SER A 180 -6.66 -11.19 -17.89
CA SER A 180 -5.25 -11.36 -18.22
C SER A 180 -4.67 -10.04 -18.72
N LEU A 181 -3.47 -9.67 -18.28
CA LEU A 181 -2.75 -8.53 -18.86
C LEU A 181 -2.45 -8.72 -20.35
N GLY A 182 -2.58 -9.94 -20.88
CA GLY A 182 -2.51 -10.23 -22.32
C GLY A 182 -3.57 -9.49 -23.15
N VAL A 183 -4.68 -9.05 -22.54
CA VAL A 183 -5.75 -8.29 -23.22
C VAL A 183 -5.79 -6.80 -22.84
N ASP A 184 -4.73 -6.27 -22.21
CA ASP A 184 -4.63 -4.87 -21.81
C ASP A 184 -4.95 -3.89 -22.97
N LYS A 185 -4.45 -4.21 -24.16
CA LYS A 185 -4.54 -3.37 -25.38
C LYS A 185 -5.40 -3.99 -26.48
N GLU A 186 -6.04 -5.12 -26.20
CA GLU A 186 -6.86 -5.86 -27.16
C GLU A 186 -8.32 -5.38 -27.11
N PRO A 187 -8.92 -4.90 -28.22
CA PRO A 187 -10.26 -4.30 -28.22
C PRO A 187 -11.40 -5.34 -28.20
N VAL A 188 -11.33 -6.30 -27.29
CA VAL A 188 -12.22 -7.48 -27.23
C VAL A 188 -13.49 -7.27 -26.40
N PHE A 189 -13.63 -6.12 -25.74
CA PHE A 189 -14.76 -5.81 -24.85
C PHE A 189 -15.72 -4.81 -25.50
N HIS A 190 -16.50 -5.28 -26.47
CA HIS A 190 -17.39 -4.43 -27.29
C HIS A 190 -16.64 -3.25 -27.94
N GLY A 191 -15.44 -3.51 -28.46
CA GLY A 191 -14.59 -2.50 -29.12
C GLY A 191 -13.63 -1.74 -28.19
N ARG A 192 -13.68 -1.98 -26.87
CA ARG A 192 -12.74 -1.41 -25.89
C ARG A 192 -11.69 -2.43 -25.44
N SER A 193 -10.50 -1.95 -25.09
CA SER A 193 -9.47 -2.75 -24.41
C SER A 193 -9.66 -2.78 -22.88
N ALA A 194 -9.00 -3.71 -22.18
CA ALA A 194 -9.11 -3.79 -20.71
C ALA A 194 -8.63 -2.48 -20.03
N ILE A 195 -7.54 -1.88 -20.50
CA ILE A 195 -7.06 -0.58 -20.00
C ILE A 195 -8.11 0.51 -20.22
N GLU A 196 -8.80 0.52 -21.35
CA GLU A 196 -9.88 1.48 -21.61
C GLU A 196 -11.07 1.29 -20.67
N LEU A 197 -11.44 0.05 -20.35
CA LEU A 197 -12.46 -0.23 -19.32
C LEU A 197 -12.07 0.38 -17.98
N TYR A 198 -10.83 0.16 -17.54
CA TYR A 198 -10.32 0.67 -16.27
C TYR A 198 -10.26 2.20 -16.26
N ARG A 199 -9.77 2.82 -17.34
CA ARG A 199 -9.74 4.27 -17.54
C ARG A 199 -11.14 4.87 -17.46
N ASP A 200 -12.09 4.32 -18.21
CA ASP A 200 -13.47 4.84 -18.28
C ASP A 200 -14.17 4.70 -16.92
N TYR A 201 -13.93 3.61 -16.19
CA TYR A 201 -14.42 3.41 -14.82
C TYR A 201 -13.87 4.45 -13.86
N MET A 202 -12.54 4.66 -13.85
CA MET A 202 -11.89 5.68 -13.01
C MET A 202 -12.38 7.08 -13.36
N TRP A 203 -12.55 7.38 -14.67
CA TRP A 203 -13.09 8.65 -15.12
C TRP A 203 -14.51 8.88 -14.61
N SER A 204 -15.39 7.88 -14.75
CA SER A 204 -16.76 7.92 -14.22
C SER A 204 -16.76 8.08 -12.69
N PHE A 205 -15.87 7.41 -11.97
CA PHE A 205 -15.69 7.58 -10.53
C PHE A 205 -15.35 9.03 -10.17
N ARG A 206 -14.35 9.61 -10.85
CA ARG A 206 -13.92 11.00 -10.61
C ARG A 206 -15.08 11.98 -10.76
N GLU A 207 -15.83 11.89 -11.86
CA GLU A 207 -16.97 12.76 -12.14
C GLU A 207 -18.05 12.63 -11.05
N ASN A 208 -18.39 11.39 -10.69
CA ASN A 208 -19.48 11.11 -9.74
C ASN A 208 -19.08 11.29 -8.27
N MET A 209 -17.79 11.38 -7.96
CA MET A 209 -17.26 11.55 -6.60
C MET A 209 -16.51 12.88 -6.43
N GLU A 210 -16.68 13.82 -7.37
CA GLU A 210 -15.90 15.06 -7.43
C GLU A 210 -15.97 15.87 -6.12
N GLU A 211 -17.14 15.93 -5.49
CA GLU A 211 -17.31 16.63 -4.21
C GLU A 211 -16.44 16.04 -3.08
N PHE A 212 -16.22 14.72 -3.07
CA PHE A 212 -15.40 14.04 -2.07
C PHE A 212 -13.91 14.21 -2.35
N LEU A 213 -13.53 14.31 -3.62
CA LEU A 213 -12.17 14.67 -4.04
C LEU A 213 -11.85 16.13 -3.70
N LYS A 214 -12.75 17.07 -4.04
CA LYS A 214 -12.60 18.51 -3.74
C LYS A 214 -12.58 18.81 -2.24
N SER A 215 -13.40 18.10 -1.46
CA SER A 215 -13.40 18.20 0.00
C SER A 215 -12.25 17.45 0.67
N GLN A 216 -11.38 16.79 -0.11
CA GLN A 216 -10.23 16.02 0.37
C GLN A 216 -10.64 14.94 1.38
N LEU A 217 -11.84 14.36 1.22
CA LEU A 217 -12.27 13.19 1.98
C LEU A 217 -11.39 11.99 1.58
N ILE A 218 -11.25 11.82 0.28
CA ILE A 218 -10.42 10.78 -0.33
C ILE A 218 -8.97 11.26 -0.28
N ILE A 219 -8.07 10.41 0.20
CA ILE A 219 -6.65 10.73 0.41
C ILE A 219 -5.73 9.95 -0.54
N ASP A 220 -6.16 8.77 -0.98
CA ASP A 220 -5.51 8.01 -2.03
C ASP A 220 -6.49 7.14 -2.80
N ILE A 221 -6.10 6.86 -4.05
CA ILE A 221 -6.73 5.92 -4.97
C ILE A 221 -5.75 4.76 -5.16
N GLU A 222 -6.06 3.61 -4.56
CA GLU A 222 -5.35 2.37 -4.85
C GLU A 222 -5.90 1.76 -6.12
N VAL A 223 -5.06 1.58 -7.13
CA VAL A 223 -5.49 1.03 -8.41
C VAL A 223 -5.29 -0.48 -8.37
N GLY A 224 -6.36 -1.26 -8.55
CA GLY A 224 -6.28 -2.72 -8.60
C GLY A 224 -5.59 -3.18 -9.89
N LEU A 225 -4.51 -3.95 -9.76
CA LEU A 225 -3.64 -4.35 -10.87
C LEU A 225 -3.61 -5.87 -11.12
N GLY A 226 -4.61 -6.59 -10.61
CA GLY A 226 -4.66 -8.04 -10.71
C GLY A 226 -5.51 -8.70 -9.63
N PRO A 227 -5.31 -10.00 -9.37
CA PRO A 227 -6.07 -10.77 -8.37
C PRO A 227 -5.90 -10.16 -6.97
N ALA A 228 -6.99 -10.09 -6.21
CA ALA A 228 -7.08 -9.36 -4.94
C ALA A 228 -6.61 -7.88 -5.00
N GLY A 229 -6.60 -7.27 -6.19
CA GLY A 229 -6.13 -5.91 -6.44
C GLY A 229 -4.60 -5.78 -6.51
N GLU A 230 -3.86 -6.87 -6.36
CA GLU A 230 -2.40 -6.90 -6.28
C GLU A 230 -1.77 -6.99 -7.67
N LEU A 231 -0.64 -6.31 -7.87
CA LEU A 231 0.16 -6.40 -9.09
C LEU A 231 0.90 -7.75 -9.15
N ARG A 232 0.19 -8.81 -9.54
CA ARG A 232 0.73 -10.17 -9.65
C ARG A 232 -0.10 -11.05 -10.56
N TYR A 233 0.41 -12.24 -10.82
CA TYR A 233 -0.38 -13.32 -11.40
C TYR A 233 -1.18 -14.09 -10.34
N PRO A 234 -2.28 -14.78 -10.72
CA PRO A 234 -3.04 -15.63 -9.80
C PRO A 234 -2.39 -17.01 -9.61
N SER A 235 -1.16 -17.06 -9.12
CA SER A 235 -0.36 -18.30 -9.05
C SER A 235 -0.74 -19.23 -7.89
N TYR A 236 -1.44 -18.76 -6.87
CA TYR A 236 -1.77 -19.49 -5.63
C TYR A 236 -3.28 -19.49 -5.32
N THR A 237 -4.09 -19.99 -6.26
CA THR A 237 -5.55 -19.90 -6.16
C THR A 237 -6.22 -21.23 -5.81
N LYS A 238 -7.33 -21.17 -5.05
CA LYS A 238 -8.08 -22.38 -4.66
C LYS A 238 -8.69 -23.14 -5.84
N ASN A 239 -8.98 -22.45 -6.95
CA ASN A 239 -9.54 -23.05 -8.17
C ASN A 239 -8.59 -24.08 -8.82
N VAL A 240 -7.27 -23.96 -8.62
CA VAL A 240 -6.28 -24.96 -9.06
C VAL A 240 -5.88 -25.93 -7.94
N GLY A 241 -6.58 -25.89 -6.79
CA GLY A 241 -6.33 -26.74 -5.65
C GLY A 241 -5.07 -26.37 -4.86
N TRP A 242 -4.56 -25.14 -5.00
CA TRP A 242 -3.39 -24.68 -4.25
C TRP A 242 -3.67 -24.63 -2.74
N VAL A 243 -2.68 -25.05 -1.96
CA VAL A 243 -2.66 -24.98 -0.50
C VAL A 243 -1.28 -24.50 -0.05
N PHE A 244 -1.26 -23.57 0.91
CA PHE A 244 -0.02 -23.10 1.51
C PHE A 244 0.78 -24.28 2.13
N PRO A 245 2.10 -24.38 1.91
CA PRO A 245 2.99 -23.43 1.22
C PRO A 245 3.40 -23.88 -0.18
N GLY A 246 2.50 -24.36 -1.04
CA GLY A 246 2.85 -24.79 -2.41
C GLY A 246 3.53 -23.71 -3.26
N ILE A 247 4.39 -24.10 -4.21
CA ILE A 247 5.11 -23.17 -5.10
C ILE A 247 4.21 -22.36 -6.05
N GLY A 248 2.95 -22.77 -6.25
CA GLY A 248 2.04 -22.16 -7.22
C GLY A 248 2.32 -22.59 -8.67
N GLU A 249 1.67 -21.93 -9.64
CA GLU A 249 1.88 -22.18 -11.07
C GLU A 249 2.04 -20.86 -11.84
N PHE A 250 2.82 -20.87 -12.92
CA PHE A 250 2.85 -19.78 -13.89
C PHE A 250 1.49 -19.66 -14.61
N GLN A 251 1.02 -18.43 -14.84
CA GLN A 251 -0.33 -18.16 -15.37
C GLN A 251 -0.34 -17.47 -16.74
N CYS A 252 0.66 -17.76 -17.57
CA CYS A 252 0.90 -17.13 -18.88
C CYS A 252 0.44 -17.99 -20.08
N TYR A 253 -0.52 -18.90 -19.90
CA TYR A 253 -0.88 -19.87 -20.94
C TYR A 253 -2.13 -19.49 -21.76
N ASP A 254 -2.66 -18.28 -21.58
CA ASP A 254 -3.66 -17.75 -22.50
C ASP A 254 -3.02 -17.46 -23.86
N LYS A 255 -3.83 -17.43 -24.93
CA LYS A 255 -3.32 -17.29 -26.29
C LYS A 255 -2.54 -15.99 -26.52
N TYR A 256 -2.86 -14.91 -25.80
CA TYR A 256 -2.22 -13.60 -25.97
C TYR A 256 -0.81 -13.62 -25.39
N LEU A 257 -0.66 -14.07 -24.14
CA LEU A 257 0.64 -14.20 -23.49
C LEU A 257 1.54 -15.25 -24.15
N LYS A 258 0.95 -16.35 -24.64
CA LYS A 258 1.69 -17.33 -25.46
C LYS A 258 2.25 -16.72 -26.73
N ALA A 259 1.44 -15.96 -27.47
CA ALA A 259 1.86 -15.31 -28.70
C ALA A 259 2.95 -14.26 -28.44
N ASP A 260 2.76 -13.43 -27.40
CA ASP A 260 3.73 -12.40 -26.97
C ASP A 260 5.08 -13.02 -26.58
N PHE A 261 5.09 -14.11 -25.79
CA PHE A 261 6.31 -14.83 -25.47
C PHE A 261 6.99 -15.40 -26.71
N LYS A 262 6.21 -15.97 -27.65
CA LYS A 262 6.75 -16.53 -28.89
C LYS A 262 7.41 -15.49 -29.77
N GLU A 263 6.81 -14.32 -29.90
CA GLU A 263 7.40 -13.19 -30.60
C GLU A 263 8.68 -12.71 -29.92
N ALA A 264 8.65 -12.55 -28.59
CA ALA A 264 9.82 -12.13 -27.82
C ALA A 264 10.98 -13.13 -27.95
N ALA A 265 10.70 -14.43 -27.88
CA ALA A 265 11.70 -15.48 -28.01
C ALA A 265 12.31 -15.52 -29.42
N ALA A 266 11.48 -15.41 -30.47
CA ALA A 266 11.95 -15.30 -31.85
C ALA A 266 12.82 -14.04 -32.07
N GLY A 267 12.42 -12.90 -31.50
CA GLY A 267 13.19 -11.65 -31.54
C GLY A 267 14.54 -11.73 -30.82
N ALA A 268 14.65 -12.60 -29.81
CA ALA A 268 15.90 -12.91 -29.12
C ALA A 268 16.76 -13.96 -29.85
N GLY A 269 16.36 -14.44 -31.03
CA GLY A 269 17.08 -15.46 -31.80
C GLY A 269 16.79 -16.90 -31.39
N HIS A 270 15.76 -17.12 -30.55
CA HIS A 270 15.39 -18.42 -30.01
C HIS A 270 13.92 -18.79 -30.29
N PRO A 271 13.49 -18.89 -31.57
CA PRO A 271 12.11 -19.22 -31.93
C PRO A 271 11.64 -20.59 -31.40
N GLU A 272 12.58 -21.49 -31.09
CA GLU A 272 12.35 -22.80 -30.50
C GLU A 272 11.95 -22.76 -29.02
N TRP A 273 12.14 -21.64 -28.32
CA TRP A 273 11.77 -21.56 -26.90
C TRP A 273 10.26 -21.57 -26.71
N GLU A 274 9.82 -22.47 -25.83
CA GLU A 274 8.45 -22.61 -25.34
C GLU A 274 8.34 -22.16 -23.88
N LEU A 275 7.11 -21.84 -23.45
CA LEU A 275 6.78 -21.63 -22.04
C LEU A 275 7.17 -22.87 -21.18
N PRO A 276 7.43 -22.70 -19.88
CA PRO A 276 7.90 -23.81 -19.02
C PRO A 276 6.88 -24.95 -18.87
N ASP A 277 7.21 -26.15 -19.33
CA ASP A 277 6.40 -27.37 -19.12
C ASP A 277 6.88 -28.21 -17.92
N ASN A 278 7.96 -27.78 -17.26
CA ASN A 278 8.67 -28.53 -16.23
C ASN A 278 8.71 -27.84 -14.85
N ALA A 279 7.78 -26.90 -14.62
CA ALA A 279 7.65 -26.12 -13.39
C ALA A 279 6.84 -26.83 -12.27
N GLY A 280 6.35 -28.05 -12.51
CA GLY A 280 5.61 -28.83 -11.53
C GLY A 280 4.12 -28.45 -11.42
N LYS A 281 3.53 -28.71 -10.26
CA LYS A 281 2.12 -28.49 -9.88
C LYS A 281 2.02 -27.48 -8.72
N PRO A 282 0.82 -26.96 -8.39
CA PRO A 282 0.70 -25.83 -7.46
C PRO A 282 1.21 -26.14 -6.05
N ASN A 283 1.09 -27.40 -5.61
CA ASN A 283 1.42 -27.86 -4.26
C ASN A 283 2.79 -28.56 -4.16
N ASP A 284 3.56 -28.57 -5.24
CA ASP A 284 4.90 -29.13 -5.22
C ASP A 284 5.84 -28.25 -4.37
N ILE A 285 7.01 -28.80 -4.04
CA ILE A 285 8.12 -28.07 -3.42
C ILE A 285 9.16 -27.76 -4.50
N PRO A 286 10.04 -26.75 -4.32
CA PRO A 286 10.99 -26.37 -5.36
C PRO A 286 11.86 -27.54 -5.88
N GLU A 287 12.42 -28.32 -4.94
CA GLU A 287 13.34 -29.43 -5.24
C GLU A 287 12.70 -30.60 -5.98
N SER A 288 11.36 -30.72 -5.99
CA SER A 288 10.66 -31.77 -6.74
C SER A 288 10.42 -31.41 -8.21
N THR A 289 10.84 -30.22 -8.66
CA THR A 289 10.60 -29.73 -10.02
C THR A 289 11.91 -29.53 -10.77
N GLU A 290 11.92 -29.81 -12.07
CA GLU A 290 13.12 -29.54 -12.89
C GLU A 290 13.36 -28.05 -13.09
N PHE A 291 12.31 -27.24 -13.01
CA PHE A 291 12.44 -25.80 -13.13
C PHE A 291 13.09 -25.16 -11.91
N PHE A 292 12.66 -25.49 -10.68
CA PHE A 292 13.05 -24.75 -9.46
C PHE A 292 14.10 -25.44 -8.57
N LYS A 293 14.44 -26.72 -8.80
CA LYS A 293 15.53 -27.40 -8.06
C LYS A 293 16.86 -26.68 -8.24
N SER A 294 17.82 -26.92 -7.35
CA SER A 294 19.18 -26.36 -7.51
C SER A 294 19.79 -26.73 -8.87
N ASN A 295 20.42 -25.76 -9.55
CA ASN A 295 20.85 -25.85 -10.96
C ASN A 295 19.73 -26.20 -11.96
N GLY A 296 18.48 -25.90 -11.61
CA GLY A 296 17.30 -26.15 -12.44
C GLY A 296 17.14 -25.15 -13.59
N THR A 297 16.06 -25.32 -14.34
CA THR A 297 15.79 -24.53 -15.56
C THR A 297 15.77 -23.03 -15.30
N TYR A 298 15.33 -22.57 -14.12
CA TYR A 298 15.29 -21.16 -13.75
C TYR A 298 16.66 -20.44 -13.83
N GLN A 299 17.77 -21.18 -13.71
CA GLN A 299 19.15 -20.67 -13.84
C GLN A 299 19.72 -20.82 -15.25
N THR A 300 19.01 -21.44 -16.18
CA THR A 300 19.45 -21.52 -17.59
C THR A 300 19.20 -20.20 -18.31
N GLU A 301 19.80 -20.00 -19.48
CA GLU A 301 19.53 -18.84 -20.31
C GLU A 301 18.04 -18.71 -20.67
N LYS A 302 17.41 -19.81 -21.14
CA LYS A 302 15.98 -19.87 -21.42
C LYS A 302 15.14 -19.52 -20.19
N GLY A 303 15.48 -20.06 -19.02
CA GLY A 303 14.74 -19.79 -17.77
C GLY A 303 14.83 -18.33 -17.33
N ARG A 304 16.04 -17.74 -17.36
CA ARG A 304 16.25 -16.32 -17.06
C ARG A 304 15.52 -15.42 -18.06
N PHE A 305 15.53 -15.76 -19.34
CA PHE A 305 14.77 -15.05 -20.37
C PHE A 305 13.27 -15.08 -20.07
N PHE A 306 12.72 -16.27 -19.82
CA PHE A 306 11.31 -16.44 -19.47
C PHE A 306 10.91 -15.65 -18.22
N LEU A 307 11.69 -15.76 -17.12
CA LEU A 307 11.38 -15.06 -15.87
C LEU A 307 11.49 -13.54 -16.01
N THR A 308 12.44 -13.06 -16.81
CA THR A 308 12.57 -11.64 -17.15
C THR A 308 11.36 -11.17 -17.95
N TRP A 309 10.98 -11.89 -19.01
CA TRP A 309 9.76 -11.60 -19.78
C TRP A 309 8.51 -11.57 -18.88
N TYR A 310 8.29 -12.64 -18.11
CA TYR A 310 7.08 -12.83 -17.29
C TYR A 310 6.91 -11.73 -16.23
N SER A 311 8.00 -11.35 -15.55
CA SER A 311 7.99 -10.26 -14.56
C SER A 311 7.88 -8.87 -15.20
N ASN A 312 8.49 -8.66 -16.37
CA ASN A 312 8.42 -7.38 -17.09
C ASN A 312 7.01 -7.05 -17.60
N LYS A 313 6.20 -8.08 -17.90
CA LYS A 313 4.79 -7.90 -18.23
C LYS A 313 4.02 -7.21 -17.09
N LEU A 314 4.28 -7.55 -15.82
CA LEU A 314 3.69 -6.85 -14.67
C LEU A 314 4.18 -5.40 -14.56
N LEU A 315 5.47 -5.13 -14.79
CA LEU A 315 6.00 -3.76 -14.78
C LEU A 315 5.30 -2.88 -15.82
N THR A 316 5.13 -3.40 -17.04
CA THR A 316 4.47 -2.69 -18.14
C THR A 316 2.98 -2.50 -17.87
N HIS A 317 2.30 -3.54 -17.36
CA HIS A 317 0.89 -3.50 -16.96
C HIS A 317 0.62 -2.42 -15.91
N GLY A 318 1.41 -2.41 -14.83
CA GLY A 318 1.32 -1.43 -13.76
C GLY A 318 1.56 0.01 -14.26
N ASP A 319 2.62 0.22 -15.05
CA ASP A 319 2.97 1.53 -15.62
C ASP A 319 1.86 2.06 -16.54
N ASP A 320 1.34 1.25 -17.46
CA ASP A 320 0.32 1.67 -18.43
C ASP A 320 -1.01 2.04 -17.72
N ILE A 321 -1.46 1.24 -16.73
CA ILE A 321 -2.71 1.52 -16.00
C ILE A 321 -2.55 2.73 -15.07
N LEU A 322 -1.42 2.85 -14.36
CA LEU A 322 -1.17 4.02 -13.51
C LEU A 322 -1.02 5.30 -14.32
N ASP A 323 -0.55 5.22 -15.56
CA ASP A 323 -0.54 6.36 -16.48
C ASP A 323 -1.96 6.86 -16.80
N GLU A 324 -2.91 5.94 -17.04
CA GLU A 324 -4.33 6.29 -17.22
C GLU A 324 -4.96 6.82 -15.93
N ALA A 325 -4.70 6.19 -14.78
CA ALA A 325 -5.16 6.68 -13.48
C ALA A 325 -4.67 8.11 -13.21
N ASN A 326 -3.41 8.39 -13.51
CA ASN A 326 -2.83 9.73 -13.35
C ASN A 326 -3.50 10.76 -14.27
N LYS A 327 -3.82 10.42 -15.52
CA LYS A 327 -4.59 11.30 -16.43
C LYS A 327 -5.97 11.60 -15.86
N VAL A 328 -6.64 10.59 -15.30
CA VAL A 328 -7.98 10.75 -14.72
C VAL A 328 -7.93 11.70 -13.51
N PHE A 329 -7.06 11.44 -12.54
CA PHE A 329 -7.06 12.16 -11.26
C PHE A 329 -6.14 13.41 -11.22
N LEU A 330 -5.65 13.83 -12.38
CA LEU A 330 -4.77 15.00 -12.52
C LEU A 330 -5.39 16.24 -11.86
N GLY A 331 -4.58 16.96 -11.06
CA GLY A 331 -4.97 18.18 -10.38
C GLY A 331 -5.78 18.00 -9.08
N TYR A 332 -6.22 16.79 -8.74
CA TYR A 332 -6.84 16.52 -7.44
C TYR A 332 -5.79 16.24 -6.36
N ARG A 333 -6.11 16.60 -5.11
CA ARG A 333 -5.26 16.32 -3.95
C ARG A 333 -5.49 14.89 -3.45
N VAL A 334 -5.02 13.93 -4.22
CA VAL A 334 -5.01 12.50 -3.90
C VAL A 334 -3.70 11.87 -4.37
N LYS A 335 -3.23 10.83 -3.67
CA LYS A 335 -2.11 10.00 -4.13
C LYS A 335 -2.63 8.78 -4.90
N LEU A 336 -1.86 8.29 -5.87
CA LEU A 336 -2.07 6.95 -6.40
C LEU A 336 -1.36 5.93 -5.51
N ALA A 337 -1.89 4.73 -5.41
CA ALA A 337 -1.23 3.61 -4.76
C ALA A 337 -1.36 2.34 -5.62
N ALA A 338 -0.38 1.45 -5.50
CA ALA A 338 -0.40 0.14 -6.09
C ALA A 338 -0.04 -0.90 -5.04
N LYS A 339 -0.80 -2.00 -5.02
CA LYS A 339 -0.61 -3.07 -4.03
C LYS A 339 0.33 -4.14 -4.54
N VAL A 340 1.32 -4.50 -3.72
CA VAL A 340 2.26 -5.60 -3.98
C VAL A 340 2.05 -6.69 -2.92
N ALA A 341 1.89 -7.93 -3.39
CA ALA A 341 1.60 -9.09 -2.53
C ALA A 341 2.84 -9.58 -1.76
N GLY A 342 2.65 -10.02 -0.52
CA GLY A 342 3.70 -10.56 0.34
C GLY A 342 3.85 -12.07 0.20
N ILE A 343 4.65 -12.51 -0.77
CA ILE A 343 4.89 -13.94 -1.04
C ILE A 343 6.06 -14.43 -0.19
N HIS A 344 5.78 -14.66 1.09
CA HIS A 344 6.83 -14.93 2.08
C HIS A 344 7.33 -16.38 2.10
N TRP A 345 6.56 -17.34 1.57
CA TRP A 345 6.95 -18.76 1.52
C TRP A 345 7.92 -19.01 0.37
N TRP A 346 8.85 -19.94 0.58
CA TRP A 346 10.02 -20.20 -0.27
C TRP A 346 11.02 -19.04 -0.42
N TYR A 347 10.81 -17.90 0.25
CA TYR A 347 11.78 -16.79 0.27
C TYR A 347 13.17 -17.23 0.78
N LYS A 348 13.25 -18.23 1.67
CA LYS A 348 14.52 -18.78 2.17
C LYS A 348 15.09 -19.91 1.30
N SER A 349 14.41 -20.28 0.22
CA SER A 349 14.94 -21.24 -0.75
C SER A 349 15.76 -20.54 -1.83
N GLU A 350 16.67 -21.25 -2.49
CA GLU A 350 17.52 -20.68 -3.55
C GLU A 350 16.71 -20.08 -4.71
N SER A 351 15.59 -20.72 -5.07
CA SER A 351 14.81 -20.35 -6.25
C SER A 351 13.69 -19.37 -5.99
N HIS A 352 13.33 -19.08 -4.73
CA HIS A 352 12.21 -18.19 -4.40
C HIS A 352 10.91 -18.56 -5.17
N ALA A 353 10.65 -19.86 -5.36
CA ALA A 353 9.76 -20.36 -6.40
C ALA A 353 8.35 -19.73 -6.42
N ALA A 354 7.77 -19.45 -5.25
CA ALA A 354 6.45 -18.81 -5.18
C ALA A 354 6.45 -17.33 -5.60
N GLU A 355 7.53 -16.59 -5.30
CA GLU A 355 7.70 -15.22 -5.81
C GLU A 355 7.79 -15.26 -7.34
N LEU A 356 8.58 -16.19 -7.89
CA LEU A 356 8.74 -16.36 -9.33
C LEU A 356 7.41 -16.67 -10.03
N THR A 357 6.61 -17.61 -9.52
CA THR A 357 5.29 -17.95 -10.12
C THR A 357 4.29 -16.81 -10.01
N ALA A 358 4.35 -16.03 -8.92
CA ALA A 358 3.55 -14.81 -8.74
C ALA A 358 3.97 -13.65 -9.67
N GLY A 359 5.14 -13.76 -10.32
CA GLY A 359 5.68 -12.79 -11.26
C GLY A 359 6.72 -11.84 -10.66
N TYR A 360 7.06 -11.99 -9.39
CA TYR A 360 8.17 -11.26 -8.77
C TYR A 360 9.46 -12.02 -9.01
N TYR A 361 10.26 -11.57 -9.96
CA TYR A 361 11.55 -12.19 -10.25
C TYR A 361 12.60 -11.79 -9.20
N ASN A 362 12.38 -12.22 -7.96
CA ASN A 362 13.25 -12.00 -6.82
C ASN A 362 14.14 -13.23 -6.58
N LEU A 363 15.43 -13.02 -6.37
CA LEU A 363 16.41 -14.03 -5.98
C LEU A 363 17.42 -13.38 -5.02
N CYS A 364 18.22 -14.19 -4.34
CA CYS A 364 19.27 -13.70 -3.42
C CYS A 364 20.25 -12.68 -4.04
N HIS A 365 20.43 -12.72 -5.37
CA HIS A 365 21.33 -11.86 -6.13
C HIS A 365 20.59 -10.97 -7.15
N ARG A 366 19.25 -10.92 -7.09
CA ARG A 366 18.40 -10.13 -8.01
C ARG A 366 17.20 -9.58 -7.25
N ASP A 367 17.16 -8.27 -7.04
CA ASP A 367 16.00 -7.61 -6.42
C ASP A 367 14.81 -7.57 -7.39
N GLY A 368 13.74 -8.32 -7.04
CA GLY A 368 12.51 -8.37 -7.82
C GLY A 368 11.52 -7.24 -7.56
N TYR A 369 11.70 -6.47 -6.47
CA TYR A 369 10.72 -5.50 -5.98
C TYR A 369 11.15 -4.05 -6.23
N ARG A 370 12.45 -3.75 -6.18
CA ARG A 370 12.96 -2.39 -6.46
C ARG A 370 12.64 -1.90 -7.88
N PRO A 371 12.60 -2.74 -8.93
CA PRO A 371 12.07 -2.33 -10.25
C PRO A 371 10.61 -1.85 -10.20
N ILE A 372 9.77 -2.48 -9.37
CA ILE A 372 8.39 -2.05 -9.16
C ILE A 372 8.38 -0.67 -8.48
N ALA A 373 9.16 -0.48 -7.42
CA ALA A 373 9.29 0.82 -6.75
C ALA A 373 9.79 1.92 -7.71
N ARG A 374 10.77 1.60 -8.57
CA ARG A 374 11.28 2.53 -9.58
C ARG A 374 10.21 2.89 -10.61
N MET A 375 9.43 1.92 -11.07
CA MET A 375 8.27 2.17 -11.94
C MET A 375 7.28 3.12 -11.26
N LEU A 376 6.90 2.86 -10.00
CA LEU A 376 5.96 3.71 -9.25
C LEU A 376 6.47 5.16 -9.07
N SER A 377 7.79 5.36 -9.02
CA SER A 377 8.40 6.68 -8.79
C SER A 377 8.02 7.72 -9.84
N ARG A 378 7.82 7.30 -11.11
CA ARG A 378 7.44 8.22 -12.19
C ARG A 378 6.00 8.73 -12.03
N HIS A 379 5.16 8.00 -11.30
CA HIS A 379 3.77 8.33 -11.03
C HIS A 379 3.57 9.05 -9.68
N ASN A 380 4.63 9.22 -8.87
CA ASN A 380 4.52 9.65 -7.47
C ASN A 380 3.51 8.77 -6.69
N ALA A 381 3.50 7.47 -7.02
CA ALA A 381 2.59 6.50 -6.43
C ALA A 381 3.19 5.88 -5.17
N ILE A 382 2.30 5.45 -4.27
CA ILE A 382 2.63 4.75 -3.03
C ILE A 382 2.74 3.25 -3.35
N LEU A 383 3.80 2.60 -2.87
CA LEU A 383 3.86 1.14 -2.81
C LEU A 383 3.13 0.69 -1.55
N ASN A 384 1.97 0.06 -1.69
CA ASN A 384 1.25 -0.55 -0.56
C ASN A 384 1.63 -2.03 -0.46
N PHE A 385 2.30 -2.42 0.63
CA PHE A 385 2.76 -3.80 0.83
C PHE A 385 1.92 -4.55 1.88
N THR A 386 2.24 -5.79 2.20
CA THR A 386 1.51 -6.58 3.22
C THR A 386 2.46 -7.39 4.10
N CYS A 387 1.94 -8.30 4.92
CA CYS A 387 2.67 -9.13 5.90
C CYS A 387 3.34 -8.34 7.03
N LEU A 388 2.91 -7.09 7.28
CA LEU A 388 3.54 -6.23 8.29
C LEU A 388 3.49 -6.79 9.72
N GLU A 389 2.58 -7.71 9.99
CA GLU A 389 2.34 -8.30 11.31
C GLU A 389 3.05 -9.64 11.54
N MET A 390 3.56 -10.25 10.48
CA MET A 390 4.09 -11.61 10.52
C MET A 390 5.49 -11.67 11.12
N LYS A 391 5.74 -12.71 11.92
CA LYS A 391 7.10 -13.12 12.31
C LYS A 391 7.45 -14.48 11.72
N ASN A 392 8.73 -14.70 11.44
CA ASN A 392 9.21 -15.97 10.91
C ASN A 392 8.96 -17.15 11.84
N VAL A 393 9.01 -16.92 13.15
CA VAL A 393 8.75 -17.95 14.17
C VAL A 393 7.30 -18.43 14.19
N GLU A 394 6.37 -17.67 13.58
CA GLU A 394 4.96 -18.05 13.45
C GLU A 394 4.72 -18.96 12.23
N GLN A 395 5.72 -19.10 11.36
CA GLN A 395 5.59 -19.79 10.08
C GLN A 395 6.11 -21.24 10.19
N PRO A 396 5.47 -22.20 9.50
CA PRO A 396 5.94 -23.57 9.50
C PRO A 396 7.30 -23.70 8.80
N VAL A 397 8.22 -24.48 9.38
CA VAL A 397 9.60 -24.65 8.90
C VAL A 397 9.65 -25.12 7.44
N GLN A 398 8.75 -26.03 7.05
CA GLN A 398 8.67 -26.57 5.70
C GLN A 398 8.28 -25.52 4.64
N ALA A 399 7.73 -24.38 5.03
CA ALA A 399 7.41 -23.29 4.10
C ALA A 399 8.64 -22.49 3.68
N GLN A 400 9.80 -22.67 4.33
CA GLN A 400 11.01 -21.88 4.08
C GLN A 400 10.70 -20.37 4.05
N SER A 401 9.89 -19.93 5.01
CA SER A 401 9.32 -18.59 5.00
C SER A 401 10.30 -17.54 5.52
N GLY A 402 10.34 -16.39 4.84
CA GLY A 402 11.11 -15.20 5.22
C GLY A 402 10.27 -13.93 5.21
N ALA A 403 9.20 -13.88 6.01
CA ALA A 403 8.26 -12.76 6.01
C ALA A 403 8.91 -11.46 6.51
N GLU A 404 9.75 -11.55 7.56
CA GLU A 404 10.41 -10.38 8.14
C GLU A 404 11.49 -9.82 7.18
N GLU A 405 12.26 -10.71 6.56
CA GLU A 405 13.27 -10.35 5.58
C GLU A 405 12.63 -9.75 4.32
N LEU A 406 11.52 -10.34 3.84
CA LEU A 406 10.77 -9.83 2.70
C LEU A 406 10.23 -8.41 2.94
N VAL A 407 9.60 -8.16 4.10
CA VAL A 407 9.13 -6.81 4.45
C VAL A 407 10.32 -5.84 4.49
N THR A 408 11.44 -6.25 5.10
CA THR A 408 12.65 -5.43 5.15
C THR A 408 13.18 -5.08 3.75
N GLN A 409 13.21 -6.06 2.83
CA GLN A 409 13.64 -5.87 1.44
C GLN A 409 12.74 -4.86 0.72
N VAL A 410 11.42 -5.09 0.72
CA VAL A 410 10.47 -4.27 -0.05
C VAL A 410 10.42 -2.83 0.45
N LEU A 411 10.34 -2.64 1.78
CA LEU A 411 10.32 -1.30 2.36
C LEU A 411 11.64 -0.55 2.06
N SER A 412 12.79 -1.25 2.17
CA SER A 412 14.10 -0.67 1.85
C SER A 412 14.21 -0.28 0.37
N GLY A 413 13.71 -1.12 -0.54
CA GLY A 413 13.69 -0.85 -1.98
C GLY A 413 12.85 0.39 -2.30
N GLY A 414 11.66 0.52 -1.71
CA GLY A 414 10.81 1.69 -1.87
C GLY A 414 11.48 2.99 -1.41
N TRP A 415 12.09 2.99 -0.21
CA TRP A 415 12.81 4.17 0.28
C TRP A 415 14.07 4.49 -0.52
N ALA A 416 14.79 3.47 -1.04
CA ALA A 416 15.95 3.68 -1.91
C ALA A 416 15.57 4.36 -3.23
N GLU A 417 14.40 4.03 -3.79
CA GLU A 417 13.83 4.69 -4.98
C GLU A 417 13.07 5.98 -4.63
N LYS A 418 13.13 6.43 -3.37
CA LYS A 418 12.55 7.68 -2.86
C LYS A 418 11.04 7.78 -3.06
N ILE A 419 10.33 6.66 -2.97
CA ILE A 419 8.87 6.63 -2.98
C ILE A 419 8.30 6.46 -1.57
N GLU A 420 7.03 6.78 -1.42
CA GLU A 420 6.27 6.51 -0.21
C GLU A 420 5.88 5.03 -0.16
N VAL A 421 6.01 4.42 1.02
CA VAL A 421 5.70 3.01 1.22
C VAL A 421 4.68 2.86 2.34
N ALA A 422 3.54 2.27 2.05
CA ALA A 422 2.48 1.93 2.99
C ALA A 422 2.37 0.41 3.15
N GLY A 423 1.50 -0.07 4.03
CA GLY A 423 1.25 -1.50 4.09
C GLY A 423 0.09 -1.96 4.95
N GLU A 424 -0.16 -3.25 4.88
CA GLU A 424 -1.25 -3.97 5.53
C GLU A 424 -0.75 -5.14 6.38
N ASN A 425 -1.56 -5.56 7.36
CA ASN A 425 -1.44 -6.92 7.87
C ASN A 425 -2.09 -7.90 6.89
N ALA A 426 -1.44 -9.04 6.65
CA ALA A 426 -1.93 -10.03 5.69
C ALA A 426 -3.11 -10.85 6.27
N LEU A 427 -3.07 -11.18 7.56
CA LEU A 427 -4.08 -11.98 8.24
C LEU A 427 -4.70 -11.23 9.42
N ALA A 428 -5.95 -11.55 9.74
CA ALA A 428 -6.66 -10.90 10.85
C ALA A 428 -6.05 -11.28 12.22
N ARG A 429 -5.37 -10.32 12.85
CA ARG A 429 -4.69 -10.47 14.16
C ARG A 429 -5.22 -9.46 15.16
N TYR A 430 -5.35 -9.86 16.43
CA TYR A 430 -5.93 -9.02 17.50
C TYR A 430 -5.04 -8.95 18.75
N ASP A 431 -3.87 -9.57 18.68
CA ASP A 431 -2.88 -9.72 19.74
C ASP A 431 -1.81 -8.62 19.68
N ARG A 432 -1.10 -8.42 20.80
CA ARG A 432 -0.11 -7.34 20.92
C ARG A 432 1.13 -7.61 20.09
N GLU A 433 1.49 -8.88 19.95
CA GLU A 433 2.67 -9.34 19.23
C GLU A 433 2.62 -8.92 17.76
N ALA A 434 1.46 -9.12 17.11
CA ALA A 434 1.20 -8.64 15.76
C ALA A 434 1.28 -7.10 15.66
N TYR A 435 0.63 -6.38 16.57
CA TYR A 435 0.66 -4.91 16.57
C TYR A 435 2.06 -4.33 16.81
N ASP A 436 2.84 -4.94 17.71
CA ASP A 436 4.21 -4.52 17.99
C ASP A 436 5.13 -4.82 16.79
N GLN A 437 4.89 -5.89 16.02
CA GLN A 437 5.58 -6.16 14.76
C GLN A 437 5.25 -5.11 13.69
N ILE A 438 3.97 -4.76 13.52
CA ILE A 438 3.56 -3.68 12.62
C ILE A 438 4.24 -2.36 13.01
N LEU A 439 4.29 -2.03 14.30
CA LEU A 439 4.95 -0.83 14.81
C LEU A 439 6.46 -0.81 14.51
N SER A 440 7.12 -1.98 14.55
CA SER A 440 8.52 -2.16 14.16
C SER A 440 8.73 -1.83 12.69
N ASN A 441 7.90 -2.37 11.81
CA ASN A 441 7.99 -2.09 10.38
C ASN A 441 7.61 -0.64 10.04
N ALA A 442 6.65 -0.06 10.77
CA ALA A 442 6.18 1.30 10.55
C ALA A 442 7.25 2.36 10.85
N ARG A 443 8.14 2.09 11.82
CA ARG A 443 9.29 2.93 12.21
C ARG A 443 10.48 2.03 12.59
N PRO A 444 11.25 1.54 11.61
CA PRO A 444 12.31 0.58 11.86
C PRO A 444 13.46 1.15 12.70
N ASN A 445 13.60 2.47 12.74
CA ASN A 445 14.59 3.19 13.55
C ASN A 445 14.00 3.86 14.80
N GLY A 446 12.79 3.46 15.22
CA GLY A 446 12.17 3.96 16.44
C GLY A 446 11.64 5.39 16.35
N ILE A 447 11.40 6.01 17.51
CA ILE A 447 10.89 7.38 17.60
C ILE A 447 12.07 8.32 17.82
N VAL A 448 12.32 9.19 16.85
CA VAL A 448 13.34 10.24 16.99
C VAL A 448 12.82 11.33 17.93
N LYS A 449 13.58 11.67 18.97
CA LYS A 449 13.21 12.73 19.95
C LYS A 449 13.25 14.15 19.36
N PHE A 450 14.04 14.35 18.30
CA PHE A 450 14.23 15.64 17.63
C PHE A 450 14.38 15.42 16.12
N GLY A 451 13.55 16.09 15.31
CA GLY A 451 13.62 16.01 13.85
C GLY A 451 12.77 14.89 13.23
N HIS A 452 13.02 14.61 11.96
CA HIS A 452 12.26 13.62 11.20
C HIS A 452 12.87 12.23 11.35
N PRO A 453 12.07 11.15 11.50
CA PRO A 453 12.59 9.80 11.40
C PRO A 453 13.22 9.61 10.03
N ALA A 454 14.40 9.00 10.00
CA ALA A 454 15.11 8.72 8.75
C ALA A 454 14.27 7.82 7.84
N LEU A 455 13.60 6.82 8.43
CA LEU A 455 12.71 5.89 7.75
C LEU A 455 11.38 5.82 8.50
N LYS A 456 10.29 5.97 7.76
CA LYS A 456 8.93 5.76 8.23
C LYS A 456 8.07 5.25 7.08
N MET A 457 7.11 4.39 7.39
CA MET A 457 6.03 4.11 6.45
C MET A 457 5.13 5.34 6.29
N TYR A 458 4.51 5.47 5.13
CA TYR A 458 3.54 6.53 4.84
C TYR A 458 2.23 6.31 5.60
N GLY A 459 1.75 5.06 5.65
CA GLY A 459 0.57 4.69 6.42
C GLY A 459 0.45 3.19 6.58
N VAL A 460 -0.42 2.76 7.50
CA VAL A 460 -0.77 1.36 7.69
C VAL A 460 -2.28 1.20 7.63
N THR A 461 -2.74 0.24 6.84
CA THR A 461 -4.14 -0.20 6.79
C THR A 461 -4.31 -1.50 7.57
N TYR A 462 -5.20 -1.51 8.56
CA TYR A 462 -5.53 -2.71 9.33
C TYR A 462 -6.68 -3.49 8.69
N LEU A 463 -6.42 -4.75 8.37
CA LEU A 463 -7.36 -5.74 7.86
C LEU A 463 -7.90 -6.58 9.05
N ARG A 464 -9.17 -6.47 9.45
CA ARG A 464 -10.28 -5.69 8.88
C ARG A 464 -11.27 -5.28 9.97
N LEU A 465 -12.06 -4.23 9.73
CA LEU A 465 -13.23 -3.89 10.54
C LEU A 465 -14.17 -5.09 10.63
N SER A 466 -14.47 -5.52 11.85
CA SER A 466 -15.35 -6.66 12.11
C SER A 466 -15.97 -6.58 13.51
N ASP A 467 -17.01 -7.37 13.74
CA ASP A 467 -17.57 -7.52 15.09
C ASP A 467 -16.53 -8.10 16.06
N LYS A 468 -15.58 -8.90 15.57
CA LYS A 468 -14.47 -9.43 16.37
C LYS A 468 -13.51 -8.33 16.80
N LEU A 469 -13.15 -7.39 15.92
CA LEU A 469 -12.38 -6.20 16.29
C LEU A 469 -13.13 -5.35 17.33
N MET A 470 -14.45 -5.22 17.16
CA MET A 470 -15.30 -4.36 17.99
C MET A 470 -15.57 -4.89 19.40
N LYS A 471 -15.24 -6.16 19.69
CA LYS A 471 -15.26 -6.72 21.06
C LYS A 471 -14.34 -5.91 21.97
N GLN A 472 -14.81 -5.59 23.17
CA GLN A 472 -14.16 -4.64 24.09
C GLN A 472 -12.66 -4.92 24.29
N ILE A 473 -12.30 -6.18 24.61
CA ILE A 473 -10.91 -6.59 24.85
C ILE A 473 -10.03 -6.32 23.61
N ASN A 474 -10.47 -6.74 22.42
CA ASN A 474 -9.73 -6.56 21.18
C ASN A 474 -9.62 -5.07 20.81
N PHE A 475 -10.71 -4.32 21.01
CA PHE A 475 -10.76 -2.90 20.68
C PHE A 475 -9.88 -2.06 21.62
N ASP A 476 -9.75 -2.45 22.88
CA ASP A 476 -8.84 -1.78 23.82
C ASP A 476 -7.36 -1.99 23.44
N VAL A 477 -7.01 -3.19 22.97
CA VAL A 477 -5.67 -3.46 22.41
C VAL A 477 -5.45 -2.66 21.12
N PHE A 478 -6.43 -2.64 20.22
CA PHE A 478 -6.37 -1.87 18.97
C PHE A 478 -6.19 -0.37 19.24
N LYS A 479 -6.96 0.22 20.18
CA LYS A 479 -6.76 1.63 20.60
C LYS A 479 -5.35 1.92 21.09
N ALA A 480 -4.75 1.01 21.86
CA ALA A 480 -3.38 1.16 22.31
C ALA A 480 -2.39 1.11 21.13
N PHE A 481 -2.64 0.27 20.14
CA PHE A 481 -1.90 0.23 18.88
C PHE A 481 -2.02 1.54 18.09
N VAL A 482 -3.23 2.09 17.89
CA VAL A 482 -3.44 3.39 17.22
C VAL A 482 -2.65 4.50 17.92
N LYS A 483 -2.76 4.59 19.25
CA LYS A 483 -2.00 5.56 20.04
C LYS A 483 -0.48 5.43 19.86
N LYS A 484 0.04 4.20 19.81
CA LYS A 484 1.46 3.94 19.54
C LYS A 484 1.84 4.29 18.08
N MET A 485 0.97 4.06 17.11
CA MET A 485 1.18 4.49 15.71
C MET A 485 1.27 6.03 15.63
N HIS A 486 0.52 6.75 16.45
CA HIS A 486 0.63 8.21 16.63
C HIS A 486 1.77 8.69 17.52
N ALA A 487 2.74 7.82 17.86
CA ALA A 487 3.85 8.17 18.75
C ALA A 487 3.39 8.71 20.14
N ASN A 488 2.26 8.19 20.62
CA ASN A 488 1.55 8.58 21.84
C ASN A 488 0.99 10.01 21.84
N LEU A 489 0.83 10.61 20.67
CA LEU A 489 0.08 11.85 20.50
C LEU A 489 -1.41 11.56 20.34
N ASP A 490 -2.23 12.57 20.60
CA ASP A 490 -3.65 12.52 20.27
C ASP A 490 -3.85 12.62 18.75
N TYR A 491 -5.02 12.19 18.28
CA TYR A 491 -5.42 12.28 16.88
C TYR A 491 -5.24 13.71 16.33
N CYS A 492 -4.63 13.80 15.14
CA CYS A 492 -4.39 15.06 14.44
C CYS A 492 -5.17 15.07 13.13
N SER A 493 -6.20 15.91 13.04
CA SER A 493 -7.07 15.97 11.87
C SER A 493 -6.44 16.66 10.65
N ASP A 494 -5.33 17.37 10.84
CA ASP A 494 -4.61 18.10 9.80
C ASP A 494 -3.30 17.37 9.44
N PRO A 495 -3.26 16.67 8.29
CA PRO A 495 -2.08 15.94 7.82
C PRO A 495 -0.81 16.78 7.66
N GLU A 496 -0.95 18.07 7.34
CA GLU A 496 0.20 18.95 7.12
C GLU A 496 0.98 19.18 8.42
N THR A 497 0.30 19.15 9.57
CA THR A 497 0.91 19.29 10.89
C THR A 497 1.93 18.17 11.18
N TYR A 498 1.79 17.00 10.53
CA TYR A 498 2.72 15.88 10.62
C TYR A 498 3.37 15.51 9.28
N TYR A 499 3.53 16.52 8.42
CA TYR A 499 4.29 16.47 7.16
C TYR A 499 3.77 15.40 6.20
N HIS A 500 2.46 15.22 6.17
CA HIS A 500 1.76 14.50 5.11
C HIS A 500 1.07 15.53 4.22
N PHE A 501 1.82 16.03 3.24
CA PHE A 501 1.30 16.98 2.26
C PHE A 501 0.69 16.21 1.10
N ILE A 502 -0.58 16.47 0.81
CA ILE A 502 -1.22 15.99 -0.41
C ILE A 502 -1.35 17.17 -1.35
N GLU A 503 -0.33 17.32 -2.19
CA GLU A 503 -0.31 18.30 -3.26
C GLU A 503 -1.28 17.87 -4.39
N PRO A 504 -1.79 18.82 -5.19
CA PRO A 504 -2.50 18.49 -6.42
C PRO A 504 -1.64 17.57 -7.28
N MET A 505 -2.22 16.46 -7.74
CA MET A 505 -1.52 15.47 -8.55
C MET A 505 -0.98 16.12 -9.82
N GLU A 506 0.33 16.01 -10.02
CA GLU A 506 0.99 16.37 -11.26
C GLU A 506 0.93 15.20 -12.26
N ARG A 507 1.17 15.52 -13.54
CA ARG A 507 1.29 14.50 -14.57
C ARG A 507 2.49 13.60 -14.25
N SER A 508 2.36 12.30 -14.47
CA SER A 508 3.48 11.37 -14.39
C SER A 508 4.66 11.88 -15.21
N LYS A 509 5.88 11.62 -14.72
CA LYS A 509 7.15 11.99 -15.37
C LYS A 509 7.26 11.35 -16.77
N PRO A 510 8.37 11.45 -17.51
CA PRO A 510 8.57 10.64 -18.72
C PRO A 510 8.65 9.15 -18.41
N ARG A 511 8.18 8.30 -19.34
CA ARG A 511 8.23 6.83 -19.19
C ARG A 511 9.68 6.40 -18.98
N ILE A 512 9.90 5.51 -18.02
CA ILE A 512 11.21 4.93 -17.77
C ILE A 512 11.32 3.68 -18.65
N PRO A 513 12.27 3.61 -19.59
CA PRO A 513 12.49 2.41 -20.38
C PRO A 513 12.81 1.20 -19.49
N LEU A 514 12.42 0.01 -19.96
CA LEU A 514 12.47 -1.21 -19.17
C LEU A 514 13.88 -1.57 -18.72
N GLU A 515 14.89 -1.34 -19.57
CA GLU A 515 16.30 -1.52 -19.26
C GLU A 515 16.74 -0.72 -18.01
N PHE A 516 16.26 0.52 -17.86
CA PHE A 516 16.56 1.36 -16.69
C PHE A 516 15.74 0.97 -15.46
N LEU A 517 14.56 0.38 -15.63
CA LEU A 517 13.85 -0.27 -14.52
C LEU A 517 14.64 -1.47 -14.02
N LEU A 518 15.26 -2.23 -14.93
CA LEU A 518 15.99 -3.44 -14.60
C LEU A 518 17.38 -3.20 -13.99
N GLU A 519 17.99 -2.03 -14.15
CA GLU A 519 19.13 -1.63 -13.31
C GLU A 519 18.79 -1.68 -11.81
N ALA A 520 17.52 -1.51 -11.45
CA ALA A 520 17.07 -1.64 -10.06
C ALA A 520 17.16 -3.08 -9.54
N THR A 521 17.45 -4.07 -10.38
CA THR A 521 17.61 -5.47 -9.95
C THR A 521 18.91 -5.74 -9.20
N GLU A 522 19.88 -4.81 -9.27
CA GLU A 522 21.09 -4.92 -8.44
C GLU A 522 20.74 -4.91 -6.95
N PRO A 523 21.21 -5.90 -6.16
CA PRO A 523 20.92 -5.95 -4.73
C PRO A 523 21.41 -4.71 -3.98
N LEU A 524 20.58 -4.22 -3.06
CA LEU A 524 20.90 -3.10 -2.20
C LEU A 524 21.24 -3.60 -0.78
N GLY A 525 22.20 -2.94 -0.12
CA GLY A 525 22.38 -3.10 1.32
C GLY A 525 21.14 -2.63 2.06
N LEU A 526 20.53 -3.50 2.87
CA LEU A 526 19.28 -3.21 3.58
C LEU A 526 19.48 -2.12 4.64
N TYR A 527 18.47 -1.29 4.85
CA TYR A 527 18.47 -0.37 5.97
C TYR A 527 18.43 -1.14 7.31
N PRO A 528 19.02 -0.60 8.39
CA PRO A 528 19.03 -1.28 9.67
C PRO A 528 17.65 -1.23 10.36
N TRP A 529 17.19 -2.37 10.86
CA TRP A 529 16.03 -2.46 11.77
C TRP A 529 16.54 -2.54 13.23
N LEU A 530 15.88 -1.83 14.13
CA LEU A 530 16.10 -2.02 15.57
C LEU A 530 15.53 -3.39 15.99
N LYS A 531 16.30 -4.12 16.81
CA LYS A 531 15.87 -5.43 17.35
C LYS A 531 14.62 -5.34 18.23
N GLU A 532 14.44 -4.21 18.90
CA GLU A 532 13.23 -3.86 19.65
C GLU A 532 12.94 -2.38 19.40
N THR A 533 11.68 -2.03 19.15
CA THR A 533 11.32 -0.62 19.01
C THR A 533 11.32 0.07 20.37
N ASP A 534 11.69 1.34 20.44
CA ASP A 534 11.53 2.15 21.67
C ASP A 534 10.07 2.24 22.15
N VAL A 535 9.12 1.81 21.29
CA VAL A 535 7.68 1.73 21.55
C VAL A 535 7.31 0.47 22.36
N THR A 536 8.14 -0.58 22.36
CA THR A 536 7.98 -1.77 23.22
C THR A 536 8.67 -1.59 24.58
N GLN A 537 9.78 -0.83 24.64
CA GLN A 537 10.51 -0.57 25.90
C GLN A 537 9.69 0.22 26.95
N SER A 538 8.64 0.94 26.54
CA SER A 538 7.76 1.63 27.50
C SER A 538 7.03 0.66 28.42
N VAL A 539 6.97 -0.65 28.11
CA VAL A 539 6.31 -1.65 28.95
C VAL A 539 7.11 -1.92 30.22
N LEU A 540 8.44 -2.04 30.15
CA LEU A 540 9.28 -2.20 31.35
C LEU A 540 9.20 -0.95 32.23
N ALA A 541 9.25 0.24 31.64
CA ALA A 541 9.16 1.49 32.39
C ALA A 541 7.78 1.69 33.06
N VAL A 542 6.68 1.38 32.36
CA VAL A 542 5.32 1.49 32.90
C VAL A 542 5.03 0.38 33.91
N PHE A 543 5.51 -0.85 33.68
CA PHE A 543 5.37 -1.96 34.62
C PHE A 543 6.20 -1.74 35.88
N LEU A 544 7.44 -1.22 35.76
CA LEU A 544 8.21 -0.74 36.91
C LEU A 544 7.52 0.41 37.62
N HIS A 545 6.94 1.39 36.92
CA HIS A 545 6.17 2.47 37.55
C HIS A 545 4.93 1.95 38.28
N TYR A 546 4.23 0.96 37.71
CA TYR A 546 3.04 0.37 38.31
C TYR A 546 3.40 -0.47 39.55
N ILE A 547 4.53 -1.20 39.50
CA ILE A 547 5.10 -1.90 40.66
C ILE A 547 5.54 -0.88 41.71
N LEU A 548 6.27 0.17 41.35
CA LEU A 548 6.73 1.21 42.27
C LEU A 548 5.54 1.92 42.94
N ALA A 549 4.52 2.29 42.17
CA ALA A 549 3.31 2.94 42.67
C ALA A 549 2.47 2.00 43.56
N SER A 550 2.44 0.70 43.24
CA SER A 550 1.75 -0.31 44.05
C SER A 550 2.52 -0.56 45.35
N VAL A 551 3.84 -0.67 45.30
CA VAL A 551 4.72 -0.82 46.48
C VAL A 551 4.65 0.41 47.38
N LEU A 552 4.66 1.63 46.83
CA LEU A 552 4.49 2.88 47.58
C LEU A 552 3.10 2.99 48.23
N ARG A 553 2.04 2.51 47.56
CA ARG A 553 0.69 2.42 48.14
C ARG A 553 0.59 1.40 49.28
N THR A 554 1.22 0.23 49.12
CA THR A 554 1.19 -0.83 50.13
C THR A 554 2.05 -0.49 51.35
N LEU A 555 3.13 0.29 51.19
CA LEU A 555 4.05 0.65 52.27
C LEU A 555 3.69 1.93 53.04
N ARG A 556 2.61 2.66 52.71
CA ARG A 556 2.20 3.93 53.38
C ARG A 556 3.36 4.92 53.60
N ILE A 557 4.33 4.99 52.69
CA ILE A 557 5.39 6.00 52.79
C ILE A 557 4.84 7.30 52.21
N LYS A 558 4.49 8.25 53.09
CA LYS A 558 4.29 9.64 52.69
C LYS A 558 5.65 10.22 52.33
N VAL A 559 5.83 10.58 51.06
CA VAL A 559 6.93 11.43 50.63
C VAL A 559 6.50 12.88 50.90
N ASN A 560 7.22 13.57 51.80
CA ASN A 560 7.20 15.04 51.88
C ASN A 560 8.14 15.61 50.81
#